data_AF-A0A518FN47-F1
#
_entry.id   AF-A0A518FN47-F1
#
_cell.length_a   1.000
_cell.length_b   1.000
_cell.length_c   1.000
_cell.angle_alpha   90.00
_cell.angle_beta   90.00
_cell.angle_gamma   90.00
#
_symmetry.space_group_name_H-M   'P 1'
#
loop_
_entity.id
_entity.type
_entity.pdbx_description
1 polymer ?
#
loop_
_entity_poly.entity_id
_entity_poly.type
_entity_poly.pdbx_seq_one_letter_code
_entity_poly.pdbx_strand_id
1 'polypeptide(L)'
;MFGGPRIFLSTVSSEFGFMRKAIAKLSTQFGYQPANQEILETESGKLENVPYRKINNCEGLIQLVRDAYVSEPPTLDEEFGGVSYTQQEFLYAQKKKKKIWLLVAHPARLPAKSSTGRT
;
A
#
# COMPACT_ATOMS: atom_id res chain seq x y z
N MET A 1 -2.79 27.47 -6.67
CA MET A 1 -3.23 26.19 -7.27
C MET A 1 -2.99 25.09 -6.24
N PHE A 2 -4.04 24.59 -5.59
CA PHE A 2 -3.95 23.40 -4.74
C PHE A 2 -4.42 22.21 -5.59
N GLY A 3 -3.49 21.41 -6.11
CA GLY A 3 -3.85 20.34 -7.05
C GLY A 3 -2.67 19.52 -7.54
N GLY A 4 -1.76 19.13 -6.64
CA GLY A 4 -0.62 18.30 -7.04
C GLY A 4 -1.02 16.85 -7.36
N PRO A 5 -0.10 16.06 -7.94
CA PRO A 5 -0.39 14.73 -8.45
C PRO A 5 -0.98 13.81 -7.38
N ARG A 6 -2.00 13.04 -7.75
CA ARG A 6 -2.62 12.05 -6.86
C ARG A 6 -1.80 10.78 -6.83
N ILE A 7 -1.49 10.28 -5.64
CA ILE A 7 -0.68 9.07 -5.45
C ILE A 7 -1.46 8.07 -4.60
N PHE A 8 -1.66 6.86 -5.12
CA PHE A 8 -2.31 5.79 -4.38
C PHE A 8 -1.34 5.16 -3.38
N LEU A 9 -1.77 4.97 -2.13
CA LEU A 9 -0.97 4.35 -1.08
C LEU A 9 -1.52 2.95 -0.76
N SER A 10 -0.82 1.94 -1.26
CA SER A 10 -1.12 0.51 -1.04
C SER A 10 -0.19 -0.05 0.04
N THR A 11 -0.76 -0.55 1.14
CA THR A 11 0.03 -1.14 2.23
C THR A 11 -0.74 -2.27 2.89
N VAL A 12 -0.05 -3.33 3.33
CA VAL A 12 -0.68 -4.32 4.21
C VAL A 12 -1.06 -3.63 5.53
N SER A 13 -2.35 -3.46 5.77
CA SER A 13 -2.85 -2.62 6.88
C SER A 13 -2.47 -3.17 8.26
N SER A 14 -2.38 -4.50 8.40
CA SER A 14 -1.94 -5.18 9.63
C SER A 14 -0.47 -4.96 9.97
N GLU A 15 0.38 -4.65 8.99
CA GLU A 15 1.83 -4.49 9.18
C GLU A 15 2.26 -3.02 9.21
N PHE A 16 1.60 -2.16 8.42
CA PHE A 16 2.12 -0.84 8.07
C PHE A 16 1.16 0.32 8.27
N GLY A 17 0.07 0.16 9.03
CA GLY A 17 -0.91 1.24 9.26
C GLY A 17 -0.28 2.57 9.73
N PHE A 18 0.72 2.52 10.61
CA PHE A 18 1.47 3.71 11.03
C PHE A 18 2.31 4.30 9.88
N MET A 19 3.07 3.47 9.17
CA MET A 19 3.94 3.90 8.08
C MET A 19 3.13 4.53 6.93
N ARG A 20 1.95 3.97 6.61
CA ARG A 20 1.04 4.54 5.62
C ARG A 20 0.64 5.98 5.97
N LYS A 21 0.31 6.25 7.24
CA LYS A 21 -0.02 7.62 7.71
C LYS A 21 1.19 8.55 7.59
N ALA A 22 2.39 8.07 7.91
CA ALA A 22 3.62 8.84 7.78
C ALA A 22 3.92 9.19 6.31
N ILE A 23 3.81 8.21 5.41
CA ILE A 23 3.97 8.41 3.96
C ILE A 23 2.93 9.41 3.45
N ALA A 24 1.65 9.27 3.82
CA ALA A 24 0.61 10.21 3.42
C ALA A 24 0.93 11.65 3.85
N LYS A 25 1.36 11.84 5.11
CA LYS A 25 1.77 13.16 5.62
C LYS A 25 2.94 13.74 4.82
N LEU A 26 3.98 12.95 4.56
CA LEU A 26 5.14 13.38 3.78
C LEU A 26 4.74 13.73 2.34
N SER A 27 3.93 12.89 1.69
CA SER A 27 3.41 13.16 0.34
C SER A 27 2.70 14.52 0.28
N THR A 28 1.84 14.84 1.25
CA THR A 28 1.19 16.15 1.33
C THR A 28 2.18 17.29 1.54
N GLN A 29 3.20 17.11 2.41
CA GLN A 29 4.25 18.12 2.62
C GLN A 29 5.04 18.43 1.34
N PHE A 30 5.24 17.43 0.47
CA PHE A 30 5.88 17.61 -0.84
C PHE A 30 4.90 18.01 -1.95
N GLY A 31 3.63 18.32 -1.63
CA GLY A 31 2.64 18.83 -2.57
C GLY A 31 1.82 17.76 -3.31
N TYR A 32 1.96 16.48 -2.98
CA TYR A 32 1.16 15.39 -3.55
C TYR A 32 -0.16 15.19 -2.81
N GLN A 33 -1.13 14.55 -3.48
CA GLN A 33 -2.43 14.20 -2.91
C GLN A 33 -2.55 12.69 -2.66
N PRO A 34 -2.34 12.19 -1.44
CA PRO A 34 -2.42 10.76 -1.15
C PRO A 34 -3.87 10.26 -1.24
N ALA A 35 -4.09 9.13 -1.90
CA ALA A 35 -5.33 8.37 -1.90
C ALA A 35 -5.11 7.06 -1.15
N ASN A 36 -5.80 6.87 -0.03
CA ASN A 36 -5.63 5.68 0.80
C ASN A 36 -6.39 4.48 0.22
N GLN A 37 -5.81 3.30 0.48
CA GLN A 37 -6.40 2.00 0.16
C GLN A 37 -7.71 1.70 0.91
N GLU A 38 -7.93 2.28 2.09
CA GLU A 38 -9.11 1.99 2.92
C GLU A 38 -10.41 2.24 2.14
N ILE A 39 -11.29 1.24 2.17
CA ILE A 39 -12.64 1.30 1.62
C ILE A 39 -13.54 1.81 2.75
N LEU A 40 -14.20 2.93 2.53
CA LEU A 40 -15.20 3.41 3.50
C LEU A 40 -16.50 2.63 3.26
N GLU A 41 -17.20 2.24 4.32
CA GLU A 41 -18.46 1.48 4.26
C GLU A 41 -19.54 2.14 3.38
N THR A 42 -19.41 3.45 3.12
CA THR A 42 -20.32 4.25 2.30
C THR A 42 -20.02 4.19 0.80
N GLU A 43 -18.96 3.52 0.34
CA GLU A 43 -18.64 3.39 -1.09
C GLU A 43 -19.57 2.37 -1.75
N SER A 44 -20.73 2.84 -2.26
CA SER A 44 -21.74 2.00 -2.91
C SER A 44 -21.22 1.36 -4.20
N GLY A 45 -20.97 0.05 -4.16
CA GLY A 45 -20.54 -0.79 -5.29
C GLY A 45 -19.99 -2.15 -4.80
N LYS A 46 -19.69 -3.07 -5.74
CA LYS A 46 -18.90 -4.26 -5.41
C LYS A 46 -17.55 -3.81 -4.83
N LEU A 47 -17.38 -4.00 -3.51
CA LEU A 47 -16.24 -3.51 -2.72
C LEU A 47 -14.89 -3.92 -3.35
N GLU A 48 -14.86 -5.08 -4.00
CA GLU A 48 -13.70 -5.64 -4.73
C GLU A 48 -13.09 -4.71 -5.78
N ASN A 49 -13.84 -3.72 -6.31
CA ASN A 49 -13.36 -2.83 -7.38
C ASN A 49 -13.01 -1.41 -6.91
N VAL A 50 -13.23 -1.08 -5.65
CA VAL A 50 -12.98 0.27 -5.12
C VAL A 50 -11.49 0.68 -5.22
N PRO A 51 -10.52 -0.18 -4.87
CA PRO A 51 -9.10 0.15 -5.02
C PRO A 51 -8.71 0.46 -6.48
N TYR A 52 -9.23 -0.31 -7.44
CA TYR A 52 -8.96 -0.09 -8.87
C TYR A 52 -9.49 1.25 -9.37
N ARG A 53 -10.67 1.68 -8.91
CA ARG A 53 -11.20 3.02 -9.21
C ARG A 53 -10.31 4.12 -8.65
N LYS A 54 -9.83 3.96 -7.41
CA LYS A 54 -8.89 4.91 -6.80
C LYS A 54 -7.56 4.97 -7.56
N ILE A 55 -7.01 3.83 -7.98
CA ILE A 55 -5.79 3.75 -8.80
C ILE A 55 -5.97 4.43 -10.15
N ASN A 56 -7.11 4.27 -10.81
CA ASN A 56 -7.37 4.94 -12.09
C ASN A 56 -7.25 6.47 -11.97
N ASN A 57 -7.72 7.03 -10.85
CA ASN A 57 -7.70 8.46 -10.53
C ASN A 57 -6.35 8.96 -9.96
N CYS A 58 -5.32 8.11 -9.92
CA CYS A 58 -3.99 8.48 -9.45
C CYS A 58 -2.96 8.48 -10.59
N GLU A 59 -1.94 9.31 -10.47
CA GLU A 59 -0.80 9.40 -11.39
C GLU A 59 0.25 8.31 -11.12
N GLY A 60 0.26 7.78 -9.90
CA GLY A 60 1.17 6.72 -9.49
C GLY A 60 0.72 6.01 -8.22
N LEU A 61 1.49 5.01 -7.83
CA LEU A 61 1.25 4.15 -6.68
C LEU A 61 2.54 3.99 -5.87
N ILE A 62 2.45 4.22 -4.57
CA ILE A 62 3.48 3.80 -3.61
C ILE A 62 2.96 2.57 -2.91
N GLN A 63 3.77 1.52 -2.91
CA GLN A 63 3.46 0.29 -2.21
C GLN A 63 4.48 0.00 -1.13
N LEU A 64 4.01 -0.39 0.05
CA LEU A 64 4.86 -0.88 1.13
C LEU A 64 4.46 -2.31 1.49
N VAL A 65 5.43 -3.22 1.36
CA VAL A 65 5.20 -4.66 1.46
C VAL A 65 6.20 -5.33 2.38
N ARG A 66 5.76 -6.45 2.99
CA ARG A 66 6.58 -7.40 3.73
C ARG A 66 5.98 -8.80 3.63
N ASP A 67 5.99 -9.57 4.72
CA ASP A 67 5.77 -11.00 4.75
C ASP A 67 4.32 -11.33 4.36
N ALA A 68 3.37 -10.45 4.69
CA ALA A 68 1.96 -10.60 4.31
C ALA A 68 1.66 -10.31 2.82
N TYR A 69 2.64 -9.88 2.01
CA TYR A 69 2.44 -9.65 0.59
C TYR A 69 2.05 -10.92 -0.17
N VAL A 70 2.42 -12.09 0.35
CA VAL A 70 2.07 -13.41 -0.22
C VAL A 70 0.82 -14.03 0.40
N SER A 71 0.07 -13.28 1.22
CA SER A 71 -1.17 -13.80 1.84
C SER A 71 -2.28 -13.89 0.81
N GLU A 72 -2.65 -15.10 0.41
CA GLU A 72 -3.78 -15.33 -0.48
C GLU A 72 -5.10 -14.91 0.20
N PRO A 73 -5.97 -14.16 -0.50
CA PRO A 73 -7.29 -13.81 0.00
C PRO A 73 -8.23 -15.03 -0.10
N PRO A 74 -9.30 -15.08 0.71
CA PRO A 74 -10.30 -16.16 0.65
C PRO A 74 -11.08 -16.21 -0.66
N THR A 75 -11.04 -15.13 -1.46
CA THR A 75 -11.69 -15.04 -2.76
C THR A 75 -10.64 -14.72 -3.81
N LEU A 76 -10.56 -15.54 -4.86
CA LEU A 76 -9.66 -15.33 -5.99
C LEU A 76 -10.13 -14.12 -6.81
N ASP A 77 -9.19 -13.29 -7.24
CA ASP A 77 -9.48 -12.25 -8.21
C ASP A 77 -9.68 -12.89 -9.59
N GLU A 78 -10.72 -12.46 -10.32
CA GLU A 78 -11.07 -13.02 -11.63
C GLU A 78 -9.96 -12.81 -12.68
N GLU A 79 -9.16 -11.75 -12.54
CA GLU A 79 -8.10 -11.38 -13.48
C GLU A 79 -6.72 -11.86 -13.03
N PHE A 80 -6.41 -11.73 -11.74
CA PHE A 80 -5.07 -11.95 -11.17
C PHE A 80 -4.94 -13.24 -10.35
N GLY A 81 -6.04 -13.94 -10.07
CA GLY A 81 -6.04 -15.23 -9.37
C GLY A 81 -5.77 -15.12 -7.87
N GLY A 82 -5.07 -16.14 -7.33
CA GLY A 82 -4.77 -16.30 -5.90
C GLY A 82 -3.58 -15.45 -5.44
N VAL A 83 -3.74 -14.14 -5.47
CA VAL A 83 -2.72 -13.18 -4.99
C VAL A 83 -3.31 -12.24 -3.96
N SER A 84 -2.50 -11.73 -3.03
CA SER A 84 -2.97 -10.81 -2.00
C SER A 84 -3.67 -9.57 -2.59
N TYR A 85 -4.59 -8.94 -1.86
CA TYR A 85 -5.23 -7.71 -2.33
C TYR A 85 -4.21 -6.61 -2.68
N THR A 86 -3.12 -6.52 -1.93
CA THR A 86 -2.01 -5.62 -2.26
C THR A 86 -1.29 -6.04 -3.55
N GLN A 87 -1.07 -7.32 -3.80
CA GLN A 87 -0.52 -7.79 -5.08
C GLN A 87 -1.45 -7.47 -6.25
N GLN A 88 -2.76 -7.63 -6.09
CA GLN A 88 -3.75 -7.27 -7.10
C GLN A 88 -3.66 -5.78 -7.47
N GLU A 89 -3.56 -4.89 -6.47
CA GLU A 89 -3.39 -3.45 -6.69
C GLU A 89 -2.11 -3.11 -7.48
N PHE A 90 -1.00 -3.80 -7.18
CA PHE A 90 0.27 -3.66 -7.90
C PHE A 90 0.14 -4.10 -9.36
N LEU A 91 -0.40 -5.29 -9.61
CA LEU A 91 -0.58 -5.85 -10.94
C LEU A 91 -1.53 -4.99 -11.77
N TYR A 92 -2.61 -4.50 -11.16
CA TYR A 92 -3.53 -3.58 -11.80
C TYR A 92 -2.86 -2.24 -12.17
N ALA A 93 -2.07 -1.65 -11.26
CA ALA A 93 -1.32 -0.43 -11.55
C ALA A 93 -0.28 -0.63 -12.67
N GLN A 94 0.39 -1.79 -12.72
CA GLN A 94 1.30 -2.16 -13.81
C GLN A 94 0.56 -2.25 -15.14
N LYS A 95 -0.59 -2.95 -15.19
CA LYS A 95 -1.44 -3.05 -16.38
C LYS A 95 -1.88 -1.67 -16.87
N LYS A 96 -2.17 -0.74 -15.96
CA LYS A 96 -2.51 0.66 -16.26
C LYS A 96 -1.30 1.56 -16.56
N LYS A 97 -0.08 1.00 -16.59
CA LYS A 97 1.18 1.72 -16.85
C LYS A 97 1.40 2.92 -15.91
N LYS A 98 0.95 2.81 -14.66
CA LYS A 98 1.16 3.85 -13.64
C LYS A 98 2.64 3.87 -13.22
N LYS A 99 3.12 5.00 -12.70
CA LYS A 99 4.41 5.05 -12.01
C LYS A 99 4.29 4.33 -10.67
N ILE A 100 5.19 3.40 -10.40
CA ILE A 100 5.14 2.55 -9.21
C ILE A 100 6.44 2.65 -8.43
N TRP A 101 6.32 2.92 -7.13
CA TRP A 101 7.40 2.81 -6.16
C TRP A 101 7.09 1.66 -5.20
N LEU A 102 7.82 0.55 -5.34
CA LEU A 102 7.71 -0.60 -4.45
C LEU A 102 8.78 -0.49 -3.37
N LEU A 103 8.34 -0.37 -2.12
CA LEU A 103 9.17 -0.34 -0.93
C LEU A 103 9.03 -1.69 -0.22
N VAL A 104 10.13 -2.46 -0.20
CA VAL A 104 10.18 -3.75 0.52
C VAL A 104 10.81 -3.51 1.87
N ALA A 105 10.04 -3.69 2.94
CA ALA A 105 10.56 -3.57 4.30
C ALA A 105 11.31 -4.85 4.67
N HIS A 106 12.60 -4.73 4.98
CA HIS A 106 13.34 -5.83 5.59
C HIS A 106 13.28 -5.75 7.12
N PRO A 107 13.25 -6.88 7.84
CA PRO A 107 13.36 -6.86 9.29
C PRO A 107 14.65 -6.13 9.69
N ALA A 108 14.51 -5.13 10.57
CA ALA A 108 15.68 -4.49 11.16
C ALA A 108 16.46 -5.56 11.93
N ARG A 109 17.77 -5.68 11.64
CA ARG A 109 18.69 -6.34 12.58
C ARG A 109 18.80 -5.41 13.78
N LEU A 110 17.97 -5.63 14.79
CA LEU A 110 18.17 -4.97 16.08
C LEU A 110 19.53 -5.45 16.61
N PRO A 111 20.40 -4.54 17.10
CA PRO A 111 21.62 -4.96 17.75
C PRO A 111 21.26 -5.91 18.89
N ALA A 112 21.98 -7.04 18.99
CA ALA A 112 21.80 -7.95 20.11
C ALA A 112 21.89 -7.14 21.40
N LYS A 113 20.92 -7.32 22.32
CA LYS A 113 21.02 -6.75 23.66
C LYS A 113 22.38 -7.19 24.20
N SER A 114 23.28 -6.24 24.44
CA SER A 114 24.52 -6.55 25.14
C SER A 114 24.09 -7.15 26.47
N SER A 115 24.44 -8.41 26.69
CA SER A 115 24.41 -8.98 28.02
C SER A 115 25.42 -8.19 28.82
N THR A 116 24.98 -7.10 29.44
CA THR A 116 25.74 -6.44 30.48
C THR A 116 25.82 -7.47 31.60
N GLY A 117 26.95 -8.19 31.63
CA GLY A 117 27.29 -9.09 32.71
C GLY A 117 27.20 -8.30 34.02
N ARG A 118 26.28 -8.70 34.89
CA ARG A 118 26.43 -8.42 36.31
C ARG A 118 27.34 -9.51 36.86
N THR A 119 28.57 -9.08 37.12
CA THR A 119 29.50 -9.48 38.19
C THR A 119 29.33 -10.87 38.78
#